data_AF-S2QXQ0-F1
#
_entry.id   AF-S2QXQ0-F1
#
_cell.length_a   1.000
_cell.length_b   1.000
_cell.length_c   1.000
_cell.angle_alpha   90.00
_cell.angle_beta   90.00
_cell.angle_gamma   90.00
#
_symmetry.space_group_name_H-M   'P 1'
#
loop_
_entity.id
_entity.type
_entity.pdbx_description
1 polymer ?
#
loop_
_entity_poly.entity_id
_entity_poly.type
_entity_poly.pdbx_seq_one_letter_code
_entity_poly.pdbx_strand_id
1 'polypeptide(L)'
;SEAAVILGTFTRGVAAMIYNMQTVLDLEKVIIGGGISAQPRVIKEIRDDIEAYQQVTSLSARTIRLPVVEPAKYRNAANLIGAVAPLVVRG
;
A
#
# COMPACT_ATOMS: atom_id res chain seq x y z
N SER A 1 -11.73 -17.63 10.62
CA SER A 1 -11.98 -16.99 11.93
C SER A 1 -12.46 -15.57 11.69
N GLU A 2 -13.17 -14.97 12.65
CA GLU A 2 -13.65 -13.57 12.59
C GLU A 2 -12.52 -12.58 12.27
N ALA A 3 -11.35 -12.75 12.91
CA ALA A 3 -10.17 -11.93 12.65
C ALA A 3 -9.70 -11.94 11.18
N ALA A 4 -9.82 -13.09 10.48
CA ALA A 4 -9.47 -13.17 9.07
C ALA A 4 -10.46 -12.40 8.17
N VAL A 5 -11.74 -12.37 8.54
CA VAL A 5 -12.77 -11.62 7.81
C VAL A 5 -12.55 -10.11 7.99
N ILE A 6 -12.28 -9.67 9.21
CA ILE A 6 -11.97 -8.27 9.51
C ILE A 6 -10.73 -7.82 8.74
N LEU A 7 -9.66 -8.63 8.77
CA LEU A 7 -8.44 -8.35 8.02
C LEU A 7 -8.73 -8.22 6.51
N GLY A 8 -9.42 -9.19 5.92
CA GLY A 8 -9.72 -9.14 4.49
C GLY A 8 -10.60 -7.95 4.10
N THR A 9 -11.55 -7.53 4.94
CA THR A 9 -12.35 -6.32 4.69
C THR A 9 -11.49 -5.06 4.75
N PHE A 10 -10.57 -4.99 5.72
CA PHE A 10 -9.62 -3.90 5.83
C PHE A 10 -8.69 -3.81 4.62
N THR A 11 -8.06 -4.92 4.20
CA THR A 11 -7.10 -4.93 3.08
C THR A 11 -7.77 -4.61 1.76
N ARG A 12 -8.99 -5.10 1.51
CA ARG A 12 -9.77 -4.74 0.31
C ARG A 12 -10.05 -3.25 0.23
N GLY A 13 -10.41 -2.62 1.34
CA GLY A 13 -10.62 -1.17 1.41
C GLY A 13 -9.34 -0.39 1.09
N VAL A 14 -8.19 -0.81 1.65
CA VAL A 14 -6.89 -0.19 1.36
C VAL A 14 -6.47 -0.40 -0.10
N ALA A 15 -6.66 -1.60 -0.63
CA ALA A 15 -6.36 -1.93 -2.02
C ALA A 15 -7.18 -1.09 -3.00
N ALA A 16 -8.47 -0.88 -2.72
CA ALA A 16 -9.32 0.00 -3.54
C ALA A 16 -8.81 1.44 -3.56
N MET A 17 -8.37 1.97 -2.40
CA MET A 17 -7.77 3.31 -2.34
C MET A 17 -6.49 3.40 -3.17
N ILE A 18 -5.59 2.43 -3.03
CA ILE A 18 -4.33 2.40 -3.78
C ILE A 18 -4.59 2.29 -5.28
N TYR A 19 -5.49 1.39 -5.68
CA TYR A 19 -5.83 1.19 -7.09
C TYR A 19 -6.46 2.46 -7.70
N ASN A 20 -7.35 3.14 -6.98
CA ASN A 20 -7.92 4.41 -7.42
C ASN A 20 -6.88 5.52 -7.55
N MET A 21 -5.90 5.58 -6.64
CA MET A 21 -4.77 6.51 -6.78
C MET A 21 -3.92 6.16 -8.01
N GLN A 22 -3.68 4.88 -8.26
CA GLN A 22 -2.86 4.43 -9.38
C GLN A 22 -3.44 4.83 -10.74
N THR A 23 -4.76 4.77 -10.92
CA THR A 23 -5.42 5.11 -12.19
C THR A 23 -5.25 6.59 -12.59
N VAL A 24 -4.88 7.46 -11.65
CA VAL A 24 -4.72 8.90 -11.88
C VAL A 24 -3.25 9.32 -11.78
N LEU A 25 -2.48 8.74 -10.86
CA LEU A 25 -1.15 9.24 -10.50
C LEU A 25 0.02 8.45 -11.10
N ASP A 26 -0.21 7.22 -11.61
CA ASP A 26 0.83 6.29 -12.11
C ASP A 26 2.05 6.20 -11.17
N LEU A 27 1.80 5.85 -9.90
CA LEU A 27 2.84 5.79 -8.87
C LEU A 27 3.82 4.64 -9.16
N GLU A 28 5.11 4.88 -8.88
CA GLU A 28 6.12 3.81 -8.93
C GLU A 28 6.05 2.90 -7.71
N LYS A 29 5.77 3.48 -6.53
CA LYS A 29 5.79 2.76 -5.25
C LYS A 29 4.81 3.35 -4.25
N VAL A 30 4.19 2.47 -3.47
CA VAL A 30 3.35 2.78 -2.31
C VAL A 30 3.95 2.15 -1.07
N ILE A 31 4.17 2.97 -0.04
CA ILE A 31 4.73 2.53 1.23
C ILE A 31 3.63 2.48 2.30
N ILE A 32 3.40 1.31 2.90
CA ILE A 32 2.44 1.14 3.99
C ILE A 32 3.16 1.35 5.34
N GLY A 33 2.78 2.40 6.05
CA GLY A 33 3.32 2.75 7.36
C GLY A 33 2.52 2.23 8.55
N GLY A 34 2.91 2.67 9.75
CA GLY A 34 2.25 2.33 11.02
C GLY A 34 2.48 0.90 11.50
N GLY A 35 2.04 0.59 12.73
CA GLY A 35 2.30 -0.70 13.38
C GLY A 35 1.75 -1.92 12.61
N ILE A 36 0.64 -1.72 11.88
CA ILE A 36 -0.01 -2.79 11.09
C ILE A 36 0.87 -3.30 9.94
N SER A 37 1.72 -2.43 9.37
CA SER A 37 2.66 -2.78 8.30
C SER A 37 3.76 -3.77 8.74
N ALA A 38 3.92 -3.98 10.05
CA ALA A 38 4.88 -4.94 10.58
C ALA A 38 4.47 -6.40 10.32
N GLN A 39 3.17 -6.67 10.10
CA GLN A 39 2.62 -7.99 9.80
C GLN A 39 2.73 -8.26 8.28
N PRO A 40 3.60 -9.18 7.82
CA PRO A 40 3.80 -9.43 6.39
C PRO A 40 2.53 -9.82 5.64
N ARG A 41 1.61 -10.51 6.33
CA ARG A 41 0.33 -10.93 5.77
C ARG A 41 -0.53 -9.74 5.28
N VAL A 42 -0.46 -8.60 5.96
CA VAL A 42 -1.20 -7.38 5.57
C VAL A 42 -0.72 -6.89 4.21
N ILE A 43 0.60 -6.81 4.01
CA ILE A 43 1.19 -6.36 2.74
C ILE A 43 0.84 -7.33 1.61
N LYS A 44 0.90 -8.63 1.89
CA LYS A 44 0.52 -9.66 0.90
C LYS A 44 -0.94 -9.50 0.48
N GLU A 45 -1.87 -9.46 1.43
CA GLU A 45 -3.31 -9.37 1.11
C GLU A 45 -3.65 -8.07 0.37
N ILE A 46 -3.02 -6.94 0.72
CA ILE A 46 -3.20 -5.68 -0.04
C ILE A 46 -2.74 -5.86 -1.50
N ARG A 47 -1.60 -6.51 -1.77
CA ARG A 47 -1.14 -6.75 -3.15
C ARG A 47 -2.11 -7.65 -3.90
N ASP A 48 -2.52 -8.76 -3.29
CA ASP A 48 -3.47 -9.70 -3.89
C ASP A 48 -4.80 -9.00 -4.23
N ASP A 49 -5.31 -8.15 -3.33
CA ASP A 49 -6.55 -7.39 -3.53
C ASP A 49 -6.39 -6.33 -4.64
N ILE A 50 -5.24 -5.65 -4.75
CA ILE A 50 -4.97 -4.70 -5.85
C ILE A 50 -4.94 -5.43 -7.20
N GLU A 51 -4.26 -6.58 -7.27
CA GLU A 51 -4.25 -7.41 -8.47
C GLU A 51 -5.67 -7.84 -8.86
N ALA A 52 -6.49 -8.24 -7.88
CA ALA A 52 -7.89 -8.56 -8.13
C ALA A 52 -8.66 -7.39 -8.76
N TYR A 53 -8.47 -6.15 -8.28
CA TYR A 53 -9.09 -4.96 -8.89
C TYR A 53 -8.61 -4.69 -10.32
N GLN A 54 -7.32 -4.87 -10.58
CA GLN A 54 -6.74 -4.71 -11.92
C GLN A 54 -7.37 -5.67 -12.94
N GLN A 55 -7.68 -6.90 -12.52
CA GLN A 55 -8.22 -7.95 -13.38
C GLN A 55 -9.74 -7.87 -13.63
N VAL A 56 -10.45 -6.91 -13.02
CA VAL A 56 -11.92 -6.77 -13.18
C VAL A 56 -12.32 -6.52 -14.64
N THR A 57 -11.48 -5.81 -15.42
CA THR A 57 -11.73 -5.58 -16.85
C THR A 57 -10.48 -5.89 -17.68
N SER A 58 -10.68 -6.31 -18.93
CA SER A 58 -9.58 -6.54 -19.86
C SER A 58 -8.82 -5.25 -20.22
N LEU A 59 -9.50 -4.10 -20.17
CA LEU A 59 -8.86 -2.80 -20.39
C LEU A 59 -7.91 -2.49 -19.24
N SER A 60 -8.38 -2.52 -17.99
CA SER A 60 -7.56 -2.24 -16.83
C SER A 60 -6.35 -3.17 -16.71
N ALA A 61 -6.54 -4.47 -16.96
CA ALA A 61 -5.48 -5.46 -16.94
C ALA A 61 -4.36 -5.16 -17.95
N ARG A 62 -4.67 -4.43 -19.04
CA ARG A 62 -3.72 -4.07 -20.10
C ARG A 62 -3.12 -2.68 -19.95
N THR A 63 -3.81 -1.75 -19.30
CA THR A 63 -3.42 -0.33 -19.29
C THR A 63 -2.91 0.16 -17.95
N ILE A 64 -3.34 -0.42 -16.84
CA ILE A 64 -2.91 0.01 -15.51
C ILE A 64 -1.71 -0.82 -15.07
N ARG A 65 -0.57 -0.17 -14.87
CA ARG A 65 0.60 -0.79 -14.23
C ARG A 65 0.47 -0.64 -12.72
N LEU A 66 0.62 -1.73 -11.97
CA LEU A 66 0.49 -1.69 -10.52
C LEU A 66 1.78 -1.14 -9.86
N PRO A 67 1.67 -0.32 -8.80
CA PRO A 67 2.83 0.17 -8.08
C PRO A 67 3.44 -0.95 -7.24
N VAL A 68 4.72 -0.83 -6.92
CA VAL A 68 5.34 -1.70 -5.91
C VAL A 68 4.76 -1.35 -4.53
N VAL A 69 4.25 -2.32 -3.78
CA VAL A 69 3.70 -2.10 -2.43
C VAL A 69 4.61 -2.72 -1.36
N GLU A 70 5.18 -1.91 -0.48
CA GLU A 70 6.15 -2.35 0.53
C GLU A 70 5.84 -1.78 1.93
N PRO A 71 6.22 -2.48 3.02
CA PRO A 71 6.13 -1.90 4.35
C PRO A 71 7.18 -0.79 4.52
N ALA A 72 6.85 0.22 5.33
CA ALA A 72 7.80 1.26 5.68
C ALA A 72 9.03 0.67 6.38
N LYS A 73 10.23 0.95 5.85
CA LYS A 73 11.52 0.47 6.39
C LYS A 73 11.65 0.74 7.89
N TYR A 74 11.25 1.93 8.32
CA TYR A 74 11.38 2.37 9.71
C TYR A 74 10.11 2.17 10.54
N ARG A 75 9.05 1.57 9.97
CA ARG A 75 7.76 1.31 10.64
C ARG A 75 7.30 2.51 11.47
N ASN A 76 7.16 2.35 12.79
CA ASN A 76 6.73 3.41 13.70
C ASN A 76 7.73 4.58 13.82
N ALA A 77 9.02 4.35 13.56
CA ALA A 77 10.03 5.41 13.55
C ALA A 77 10.01 6.25 12.26
N ALA A 78 9.28 5.83 11.21
CA ALA A 78 9.19 6.59 9.96
C ALA A 78 8.64 8.00 10.18
N ASN A 79 7.67 8.16 11.09
CA ASN A 79 7.08 9.47 11.40
C ASN A 79 8.11 10.42 12.03
N LEU A 80 8.93 9.93 12.96
CA LEU A 80 9.96 10.74 13.63
C LEU A 80 11.11 11.07 12.68
N ILE A 81 11.58 10.08 11.91
CA ILE A 81 12.64 10.30 10.92
C ILE A 81 12.18 11.30 9.86
N GLY A 82 10.93 11.20 9.39
CA GLY A 82 10.36 12.14 8.42
C GLY A 82 10.26 13.58 8.93
N ALA A 83 9.99 13.76 10.23
CA ALA A 83 9.95 15.10 10.84
C ALA A 83 11.34 15.75 10.94
N VAL A 84 12.39 14.95 11.14
CA VAL A 84 13.76 15.46 11.36
C VAL A 84 14.56 15.53 10.06
N ALA A 85 14.31 14.65 9.09
CA ALA A 85 15.10 14.57 7.85
C ALA A 85 15.24 15.91 7.10
N PRO A 86 14.20 16.76 6.95
CA PRO A 86 14.34 18.06 6.28
C PRO A 86 15.28 19.04 6.99
N LEU A 87 15.48 18.88 8.30
CA LEU A 87 16.35 19.73 9.12
C LEU A 87 17.82 19.32 9.00
N VAL A 88 18.08 18.03 8.76
CA VAL A 88 19.44 17.48 8.65
C VAL A 88 20.00 17.60 7.22
N VAL A 89 19.14 17.52 6.20
CA VAL A 89 19.56 17.61 4.79
C VAL A 89 19.75 19.06 4.31
N ARG A 90 19.30 20.04 5.11
CA ARG A 90 19.45 21.48 4.84
C ARG A 90 20.55 22.17 5.66
N GLY A 91 21.36 21.39 6.38
CA GLY A 91 22.52 21.88 7.14
C GLY A 91 23.83 21.69 6.39
#